data_AF-A0A445FHJ5-F1
#
_entry.id   AF-A0A445FHJ5-F1
#
_cell.length_a   1.000
_cell.length_b   1.000
_cell.length_c   1.000
_cell.angle_alpha   90.00
_cell.angle_beta   90.00
_cell.angle_gamma   90.00
#
_symmetry.space_group_name_H-M   'P 1'
#
loop_
_entity.id
_entity.type
_entity.pdbx_description
1 polymer ?
#
loop_
_entity_poly.entity_id
_entity_poly.type
_entity_poly.pdbx_seq_one_letter_code
_entity_poly.pdbx_strand_id
1 'polypeptide(L)'
;MIVGCSVVDPWAAIICGFVAAWVLIGCNLLAEKLKYDDPLEAAQLHGGCGTWGILFTALFAKKEYVNEVYPGLPNRPYGLFMGGGGKLLAAHVVQILAITAWVSVTMGAVFFVLHKLDLLRTPPDEEMEGLDATSHGGLACEFHEKEERKLGFGSATTV
;
A
#
# COMPACT_ATOMS: atom_id res chain seq x y z
N MET A 1 -7.97 0.45 -0.90
CA MET A 1 -7.95 1.93 -0.78
C MET A 1 -9.09 2.47 -1.62
N ILE A 2 -10.03 3.23 -1.03
CA ILE A 2 -11.31 3.54 -1.67
C ILE A 2 -11.40 5.04 -1.93
N VAL A 3 -11.39 5.40 -3.20
CA VAL A 3 -11.80 6.72 -3.67
C VAL A 3 -13.14 6.53 -4.36
N GLY A 4 -14.09 7.42 -4.09
CA GLY A 4 -15.39 7.43 -4.76
C GLY A 4 -16.44 6.43 -4.23
N CYS A 5 -16.29 5.89 -3.02
CA CYS A 5 -17.32 5.02 -2.39
C CYS A 5 -18.72 5.64 -2.39
N SER A 6 -18.79 6.96 -2.25
CA SER A 6 -20.03 7.70 -2.19
C SER A 6 -20.54 8.17 -3.54
N VAL A 7 -19.80 7.96 -4.63
CA VAL A 7 -20.14 8.51 -5.96
C VAL A 7 -20.15 7.49 -7.09
N VAL A 8 -19.88 6.22 -6.82
CA VAL A 8 -19.85 5.14 -7.81
C VAL A 8 -20.97 4.13 -7.51
N ASP A 9 -21.59 3.57 -8.56
CA ASP A 9 -22.63 2.55 -8.37
C ASP A 9 -22.07 1.22 -7.79
N PRO A 10 -22.85 0.48 -6.98
CA PRO A 10 -22.39 -0.75 -6.34
C PRO A 10 -21.87 -1.82 -7.31
N TRP A 11 -22.50 -1.95 -8.48
CA TRP A 11 -22.06 -2.92 -9.51
C TRP A 11 -20.67 -2.56 -10.06
N ALA A 12 -20.36 -1.27 -10.20
CA ALA A 12 -19.07 -0.80 -10.69
C ALA A 12 -17.97 -0.97 -9.63
N ALA A 13 -18.31 -0.94 -8.33
CA ALA A 13 -17.37 -1.21 -7.25
C ALA A 13 -16.80 -2.64 -7.30
N ILE A 14 -17.61 -3.63 -7.70
CA ILE A 14 -17.16 -5.02 -7.89
C ILE A 14 -16.08 -5.07 -8.99
N ILE A 15 -16.32 -4.38 -10.11
CA ILE A 15 -15.38 -4.31 -11.22
C ILE A 15 -14.10 -3.58 -10.80
N CYS A 16 -14.23 -2.48 -10.06
CA CYS A 16 -13.07 -1.75 -9.53
C CYS A 16 -12.17 -2.65 -8.69
N GLY A 17 -12.75 -3.45 -7.79
CA GLY A 17 -12.01 -4.40 -6.95
C GLY A 17 -11.33 -5.50 -7.76
N PHE A 18 -12.03 -6.08 -8.73
CA PHE A 18 -11.46 -7.08 -9.62
C PHE A 18 -10.25 -6.54 -10.39
N VAL A 19 -10.39 -5.36 -11.02
CA VAL A 19 -9.27 -4.75 -11.77
C VAL A 19 -8.14 -4.30 -10.84
N ALA A 20 -8.45 -3.86 -9.63
CA ALA A 20 -7.43 -3.52 -8.63
C ALA A 20 -6.54 -4.72 -8.28
N ALA A 21 -7.08 -5.94 -8.24
CA ALA A 21 -6.26 -7.14 -8.04
C ALA A 21 -5.25 -7.35 -9.18
N TRP A 22 -5.64 -7.11 -10.43
CA TRP A 22 -4.72 -7.17 -11.57
C TRP A 22 -3.67 -6.06 -11.53
N VAL A 23 -4.06 -4.85 -11.10
CA VAL A 23 -3.12 -3.73 -10.89
C VAL A 23 -2.08 -4.11 -9.85
N LEU A 24 -2.48 -4.70 -8.71
CA LEU A 24 -1.55 -5.16 -7.68
C LEU A 24 -0.55 -6.18 -8.23
N ILE A 25 -1.03 -7.21 -8.93
CA ILE A 25 -0.16 -8.23 -9.54
C ILE A 25 0.84 -7.58 -10.51
N GLY A 26 0.36 -6.65 -11.35
CA GLY A 26 1.23 -5.91 -12.28
C GLY A 26 2.28 -5.06 -11.56
N CYS A 27 1.91 -4.39 -10.46
CA CYS A 27 2.82 -3.61 -9.65
C CYS A 27 3.85 -4.49 -8.93
N ASN A 28 3.47 -5.66 -8.41
CA ASN A 28 4.40 -6.60 -7.78
C ASN A 28 5.42 -7.13 -8.79
N LEU A 29 4.98 -7.52 -10.00
CA LEU A 29 5.89 -7.94 -11.07
C LEU A 29 6.83 -6.81 -11.50
N LEU A 30 6.36 -5.57 -11.50
CA LEU A 30 7.20 -4.41 -11.80
C LEU A 30 8.23 -4.16 -10.69
N ALA A 31 7.83 -4.25 -9.42
CA ALA A 31 8.71 -4.11 -8.27
C ALA A 31 9.83 -5.16 -8.29
N GLU A 32 9.49 -6.42 -8.57
CA GLU A 32 10.46 -7.51 -8.72
C GLU A 32 11.46 -7.22 -9.85
N LYS A 33 10.98 -6.79 -11.01
CA LYS A 33 11.84 -6.42 -12.15
C LYS A 33 12.78 -5.25 -11.86
N LEU A 34 12.31 -4.29 -11.06
CA LEU A 34 13.09 -3.10 -10.66
C LEU A 34 13.97 -3.37 -9.44
N LYS A 35 13.93 -4.57 -8.84
CA LYS A 35 14.59 -4.90 -7.57
C LYS A 35 14.22 -3.92 -6.46
N TYR A 36 12.96 -3.49 -6.46
CA TYR A 36 12.37 -2.64 -5.44
C TYR A 36 11.83 -3.54 -4.32
N ASP A 37 12.57 -3.59 -3.21
CA ASP A 37 12.28 -4.44 -2.06
C ASP A 37 11.42 -3.69 -1.04
N ASP A 38 10.11 -3.71 -1.27
CA ASP A 38 9.10 -3.22 -0.33
C ASP A 38 8.47 -4.43 0.39
N PRO A 39 8.91 -4.75 1.63
CA PRO A 39 8.54 -5.98 2.32
C PRO A 39 7.05 -6.04 2.68
N LEU A 40 6.36 -4.89 2.70
CA LEU A 40 4.93 -4.80 3.00
C LEU A 40 4.08 -4.64 1.73
N GLU A 41 4.71 -4.58 0.56
CA GLU A 41 4.06 -4.23 -0.71
C GLU A 41 3.26 -2.92 -0.63
N ALA A 42 3.69 -1.99 0.24
CA ALA A 42 2.93 -0.80 0.57
C ALA A 42 2.78 0.12 -0.64
N ALA A 43 3.85 0.30 -1.43
CA ALA A 43 3.81 1.11 -2.65
C ALA A 43 2.92 0.49 -3.73
N GLN A 44 2.96 -0.84 -3.90
CA GLN A 44 2.17 -1.57 -4.89
C GLN A 44 0.68 -1.53 -4.53
N LEU A 45 0.34 -1.81 -3.27
CA LEU A 45 -1.04 -1.83 -2.79
C LEU A 45 -1.62 -0.42 -2.66
N HIS A 46 -0.94 0.49 -1.96
CA HIS A 46 -1.48 1.82 -1.70
C HIS A 46 -1.22 2.79 -2.86
N GLY A 47 0.00 2.82 -3.40
CA GLY A 47 0.34 3.67 -4.53
C GLY A 47 -0.34 3.18 -5.82
N GLY A 48 -0.14 1.91 -6.18
CA GLY A 48 -0.71 1.30 -7.39
C GLY A 48 -2.24 1.24 -7.36
N CYS A 49 -2.81 0.44 -6.45
CA CYS A 49 -4.27 0.27 -6.39
C CYS A 49 -5.00 1.54 -5.95
N GLY A 50 -4.37 2.41 -5.15
CA GLY A 50 -4.93 3.72 -4.80
C GLY A 50 -5.03 4.64 -6.03
N THR A 51 -3.99 4.71 -6.85
CA THR A 51 -4.03 5.46 -8.12
C THR A 51 -5.11 4.94 -9.05
N TRP A 52 -5.25 3.61 -9.15
CA TRP A 52 -6.34 3.00 -9.91
C TRP A 52 -7.72 3.43 -9.39
N GLY A 53 -7.95 3.46 -8.08
CA GLY A 53 -9.21 3.90 -7.49
C GLY A 53 -9.58 5.36 -7.81
N ILE A 54 -8.59 6.26 -7.82
CA ILE A 54 -8.79 7.67 -8.23
C ILE A 54 -9.20 7.73 -9.71
N LEU A 55 -8.47 7.04 -10.60
CA LEU A 55 -8.79 6.99 -12.01
C LEU A 55 -10.17 6.38 -12.26
N PHE A 56 -10.50 5.28 -11.57
CA PHE A 56 -11.79 4.62 -11.67
C PHE A 56 -12.94 5.56 -11.29
N THR A 57 -12.78 6.33 -10.20
CA THR A 57 -13.75 7.36 -9.80
C THR A 57 -13.91 8.42 -10.90
N ALA A 58 -12.81 8.85 -11.52
CA ALA A 58 -12.85 9.81 -12.62
C ALA A 58 -13.61 9.32 -13.86
N LEU A 59 -13.69 7.99 -14.04
CA LEU A 59 -14.37 7.35 -15.16
C LEU A 59 -15.84 7.06 -14.83
N PHE A 60 -16.14 6.56 -13.63
CA PHE A 60 -17.45 5.99 -13.26
C PHE A 60 -18.25 6.79 -12.24
N ALA A 61 -17.77 7.97 -11.78
CA ALA A 61 -18.55 8.80 -10.86
C ALA A 61 -19.90 9.21 -11.46
N LYS A 62 -20.98 8.88 -10.75
CA LYS A 62 -22.36 9.09 -11.18
C LYS A 62 -22.82 10.51 -10.85
N LYS A 63 -23.49 11.17 -11.79
CA LYS A 63 -23.95 12.56 -11.66
C LYS A 63 -24.83 12.75 -10.43
N GLU A 64 -25.80 11.85 -10.22
CA GLU A 64 -26.75 11.93 -9.12
C GLU A 64 -26.02 11.93 -7.77
N TYR A 65 -25.14 10.95 -7.55
CA TYR A 65 -24.39 10.82 -6.30
C TYR A 65 -23.38 11.95 -6.10
N VAL A 66 -22.71 12.41 -7.16
CA VAL A 66 -21.80 13.57 -7.08
C VAL A 66 -22.54 14.82 -6.60
N ASN A 67 -23.77 15.05 -7.08
CA ASN A 67 -24.57 16.21 -6.68
C ASN A 67 -25.17 16.07 -5.28
N GLU A 68 -25.47 14.84 -4.85
CA GLU A 68 -25.95 14.55 -3.49
C GLU A 68 -24.84 14.75 -2.44
N VAL A 69 -23.65 14.20 -2.69
CA VAL A 69 -22.50 14.27 -1.78
C VAL A 69 -21.90 15.67 -1.73
N TYR A 70 -21.91 16.39 -2.86
CA TYR A 70 -21.29 17.70 -2.97
C TYR A 70 -22.26 18.76 -3.51
N PRO A 71 -23.23 19.20 -2.68
CA PRO A 71 -24.23 20.18 -3.08
C PRO A 71 -23.60 21.57 -3.32
N GLY A 72 -24.32 22.43 -4.04
CA GLY A 72 -24.01 23.87 -4.15
C GLY A 72 -23.37 24.34 -5.46
N LEU A 73 -23.11 23.44 -6.42
CA LEU A 73 -22.60 23.81 -7.76
C LEU A 73 -23.46 23.20 -8.87
N PRO A 74 -24.15 24.00 -9.70
CA PRO A 74 -24.86 23.47 -10.86
C PRO A 74 -23.85 22.89 -11.88
N ASN A 75 -24.20 21.76 -12.49
CA ASN A 75 -23.40 21.08 -13.52
C ASN A 75 -21.96 20.71 -13.09
N ARG A 76 -21.80 20.21 -11.88
CA ARG A 76 -20.52 19.67 -11.40
C ARG A 76 -20.02 18.56 -12.36
N PRO A 77 -18.72 18.54 -12.71
CA PRO A 77 -18.15 17.44 -13.48
C PRO A 77 -18.30 16.09 -12.77
N TYR A 78 -18.55 15.05 -13.54
CA TYR A 78 -18.72 13.68 -13.07
C TYR A 78 -18.01 12.72 -14.04
N GLY A 79 -18.18 11.41 -13.84
CA GLY A 79 -17.44 10.36 -14.54
C GLY A 79 -17.47 10.49 -16.06
N LEU A 80 -16.32 10.30 -16.70
CA LEU A 80 -16.18 10.37 -18.15
C LEU A 80 -17.17 9.43 -18.86
N PHE A 81 -17.27 8.17 -18.42
CA PHE A 81 -18.16 7.18 -19.00
C PHE A 81 -19.63 7.35 -18.60
N MET A 82 -19.89 8.19 -17.61
CA MET A 82 -21.25 8.57 -17.22
C MET A 82 -21.77 9.76 -18.07
N GLY A 83 -20.93 10.35 -18.91
CA GLY A 83 -21.27 11.53 -19.73
C GLY A 83 -20.85 12.86 -19.11
N GLY A 84 -20.05 12.86 -18.04
CA GLY A 84 -19.58 14.07 -17.34
C GLY A 84 -18.42 14.80 -18.01
N GLY A 85 -17.95 14.29 -19.17
CA GLY A 85 -16.84 14.84 -19.93
C GLY A 85 -15.47 14.59 -19.30
N GLY A 86 -14.41 15.18 -19.90
CA GLY A 86 -13.02 14.94 -19.49
C GLY A 86 -12.54 15.77 -18.29
N LYS A 87 -13.35 16.69 -17.76
CA LYS A 87 -12.92 17.63 -16.71
C LYS A 87 -12.57 16.92 -15.40
N LEU A 88 -13.38 15.95 -14.97
CA LEU A 88 -13.12 15.19 -13.74
C LEU A 88 -11.86 14.33 -13.89
N LEU A 89 -11.68 13.69 -15.05
CA LEU A 89 -10.46 12.92 -15.36
C LEU A 89 -9.22 13.80 -15.31
N ALA A 90 -9.24 14.96 -15.96
CA ALA A 90 -8.11 15.89 -15.92
C ALA A 90 -7.78 16.34 -14.49
N ALA A 91 -8.80 16.68 -13.69
CA ALA A 91 -8.62 17.08 -12.30
C ALA A 91 -7.98 15.96 -11.45
N HIS A 92 -8.44 14.72 -11.61
CA HIS A 92 -7.89 13.57 -10.89
C HIS A 92 -6.47 13.21 -11.34
N VAL A 93 -6.13 13.38 -12.63
CA VAL A 93 -4.74 13.21 -13.09
C VAL A 93 -3.83 14.26 -12.44
N VAL A 94 -4.26 15.52 -12.41
CA VAL A 94 -3.51 16.59 -11.71
C VAL A 94 -3.39 16.27 -10.22
N GLN A 95 -4.45 15.75 -9.59
CA GLN A 95 -4.43 15.34 -8.19
C GLN A 95 -3.40 14.24 -7.93
N ILE A 96 -3.35 13.20 -8.76
CA ILE A 96 -2.36 12.11 -8.65
C ILE A 96 -0.95 12.69 -8.73
N LEU A 97 -0.68 13.52 -9.74
CA LEU A 97 0.63 14.14 -9.92
C LEU A 97 1.00 15.04 -8.74
N ALA A 98 0.06 15.85 -8.24
CA ALA A 98 0.28 16.73 -7.12
C ALA A 98 0.58 15.97 -5.83
N ILE A 99 -0.17 14.90 -5.53
CA ILE A 99 0.05 14.06 -4.35
C ILE A 99 1.38 13.32 -4.46
N THR A 100 1.67 12.70 -5.60
CA THR A 100 2.95 12.00 -5.83
C THR A 100 4.12 12.97 -5.68
N ALA A 101 4.06 14.15 -6.31
CA ALA A 101 5.11 15.15 -6.17
C ALA A 101 5.28 15.62 -4.72
N TRP A 102 4.18 15.93 -4.02
CA TRP A 102 4.21 16.36 -2.63
C TRP A 102 4.82 15.32 -1.70
N VAL A 103 4.35 14.07 -1.79
CA VAL A 103 4.84 12.97 -0.94
C VAL A 103 6.29 12.64 -1.26
N SER A 104 6.68 12.56 -2.53
CA SER A 104 8.07 12.29 -2.93
C SER A 104 9.03 13.38 -2.48
N VAL A 105 8.64 14.67 -2.58
CA VAL A 105 9.49 15.78 -2.12
C VAL A 105 9.63 15.78 -0.60
N THR A 106 8.52 15.65 0.13
CA THR A 106 8.54 15.76 1.59
C THR A 106 9.18 14.53 2.25
N MET A 107 8.74 13.32 1.91
CA MET A 107 9.30 12.08 2.47
C MET A 107 10.70 11.81 1.92
N GLY A 108 10.95 12.13 0.64
CA GLY A 108 12.29 12.05 0.07
C GLY A 108 13.28 12.95 0.79
N ALA A 109 12.90 14.18 1.15
CA ALA A 109 13.75 15.07 1.94
C ALA A 109 14.03 14.50 3.33
N VAL A 110 13.01 13.99 4.03
CA VAL A 110 13.18 13.38 5.37
C VAL A 110 14.09 12.16 5.30
N PHE A 111 13.82 11.22 4.39
CA PHE A 111 14.64 10.01 4.26
C PHE A 111 16.05 10.30 3.77
N PHE A 112 16.25 11.32 2.92
CA PHE A 112 17.58 11.76 2.53
C PHE A 112 18.38 12.29 3.72
N VAL A 113 17.77 13.10 4.58
CA VAL A 113 18.42 13.60 5.81
C VAL A 113 18.73 12.44 6.76
N LEU A 114 17.79 11.53 7.02
CA LEU A 114 18.01 10.38 7.89
C LEU A 114 19.09 9.42 7.36
N HIS A 115 19.12 9.22 6.04
CA HIS A 115 20.18 8.45 5.38
C HIS A 115 21.55 9.12 5.54
N LYS A 116 21.63 10.46 5.51
CA LYS A 116 22.91 11.17 5.74
C LYS A 116 23.38 11.11 7.19
N LEU A 117 22.50 10.77 8.12
CA LEU A 117 22.81 10.57 9.52
C LEU A 117 23.04 9.08 9.86
N ASP A 118 22.99 8.18 8.86
CA ASP A 118 23.07 6.73 9.04
C ASP A 118 22.03 6.18 10.03
N LEU A 119 20.84 6.81 10.10
CA LEU A 119 19.75 6.45 11.03
C LEU A 119 18.62 5.63 10.37
N LEU A 120 18.68 5.43 9.05
CA LEU A 120 17.57 4.84 8.29
C LEU A 120 17.54 3.31 8.33
N ARG A 121 18.73 2.67 8.42
CA ARG A 121 18.88 1.22 8.29
C ARG A 121 19.82 0.67 9.34
N THR A 122 19.44 -0.47 9.91
CA THR A 122 20.21 -1.22 10.90
C THR A 122 21.43 -1.87 10.22
N PRO A 123 22.57 -2.01 10.91
CA PRO A 123 23.73 -2.65 10.31
C PRO A 123 23.46 -4.13 9.98
N PRO A 124 24.13 -4.70 8.95
CA PRO A 124 23.75 -6.00 8.39
C PRO A 124 23.87 -7.17 9.37
N ASP A 125 24.83 -7.11 10.29
CA ASP A 125 25.00 -8.10 11.36
C ASP A 125 23.79 -8.12 12.30
N GLU A 126 23.30 -6.95 12.72
CA GLU A 126 22.09 -6.84 13.53
C GLU A 126 20.81 -7.19 12.74
N GLU A 127 20.75 -6.90 11.44
CA GLU A 127 19.65 -7.34 10.57
C GLU A 127 19.58 -8.87 10.46
N MET A 128 20.74 -9.54 10.45
CA MET A 128 20.83 -11.00 10.34
C MET A 128 20.48 -11.72 11.65
N GLU A 129 20.82 -11.15 12.81
CA GLU A 129 20.43 -11.69 14.12
C GLU A 129 18.95 -11.44 14.45
N GLY A 130 18.36 -10.39 13.85
CA GLY A 130 16.98 -9.99 14.03
C GLY A 130 16.82 -8.91 15.10
N LEU A 131 16.01 -7.89 14.78
CA LEU A 131 15.78 -6.71 15.62
C LEU A 131 15.19 -7.03 17.01
N ASP A 132 14.50 -8.16 17.14
CA ASP A 132 13.98 -8.65 18.41
C ASP A 132 15.13 -8.99 19.38
N ALA A 133 16.16 -9.70 18.90
CA ALA A 133 17.32 -10.08 19.70
C ALA A 133 18.23 -8.89 20.01
N THR A 134 18.50 -8.04 19.01
CA THR A 134 19.52 -6.99 19.10
C THR A 134 19.00 -5.72 19.78
N SER A 135 17.73 -5.35 19.57
CA SER A 135 17.15 -4.11 20.09
C SER A 135 16.13 -4.32 21.23
N HIS A 136 15.53 -5.51 21.36
CA HIS A 136 14.41 -5.75 22.30
C HIS A 136 14.69 -6.84 23.35
N GLY A 137 15.88 -7.45 23.34
CA GLY A 137 16.38 -8.31 24.41
C GLY A 137 15.83 -9.73 24.46
N GLY A 138 15.21 -10.21 23.37
CA GLY A 138 14.69 -11.58 23.30
C GLY A 138 13.78 -11.82 22.09
N LEU A 139 13.41 -13.08 21.82
CA LEU A 139 12.50 -13.44 20.72
C LEU A 139 11.06 -12.97 21.00
N ALA A 140 10.39 -12.35 20.02
CA ALA A 140 8.98 -11.96 20.17
C ALA A 140 8.03 -13.17 20.28
N CYS A 141 8.42 -14.31 19.68
CA CYS A 141 7.77 -15.60 19.83
C CYS A 141 8.76 -16.58 20.45
N GLU A 142 8.47 -17.09 21.65
CA GLU A 142 9.18 -18.26 22.17
C GLU A 142 8.90 -19.45 21.24
N PHE A 143 9.83 -19.76 20.34
CA PHE A 143 9.84 -21.09 19.75
C PHE A 143 10.10 -22.05 20.90
N HIS A 144 9.06 -22.82 21.21
CA HIS A 144 9.10 -23.82 22.26
C HIS A 144 10.17 -24.86 21.92
N GLU A 145 11.41 -24.64 22.37
CA GLU A 145 12.50 -25.62 22.38
C GLU A 145 12.19 -26.87 23.25
N LYS A 146 10.91 -27.22 23.50
CA LYS A 146 10.58 -28.42 24.30
C LYS A 146 10.54 -29.73 23.52
N GLU A 147 10.75 -29.77 22.21
CA GLU A 147 10.86 -31.07 21.53
C GLU A 147 12.28 -31.65 21.56
N GLU A 148 13.34 -30.83 21.49
CA GLU A 148 14.70 -31.39 21.47
C GLU A 148 15.24 -31.76 22.88
N ARG A 149 14.82 -31.05 23.94
CA ARG A 149 15.22 -31.40 25.32
C ARG A 149 14.58 -32.69 25.84
N LYS A 150 13.47 -33.16 25.25
CA LYS A 150 12.80 -34.41 25.66
C LYS A 150 13.37 -35.68 25.02
N LEU A 151 14.13 -35.57 23.93
CA LEU A 151 14.73 -36.73 23.25
C LEU A 151 16.19 -37.00 23.65
N GLY A 152 16.84 -36.08 24.38
CA GLY A 152 18.25 -36.19 24.78
C GLY A 152 18.54 -36.68 26.21
N PHE A 153 17.53 -37.04 27.02
CA PHE A 153 17.74 -37.45 28.42
C PHE A 153 16.84 -38.64 28.81
N GLY A 154 17.11 -39.79 28.21
CA GLY A 154 16.39 -41.04 28.49
C GLY A 154 17.21 -42.32 28.33
N SER A 155 18.54 -42.22 28.21
CA SER A 155 19.40 -43.40 28.22
C SER A 155 20.65 -43.12 29.06
N ALA A 156 20.62 -43.64 30.28
CA ALA A 156 21.74 -44.11 31.10
C ALA A 156 21.40 -43.87 32.58
N THR A 157 20.95 -44.91 33.29
CA THR A 157 21.49 -45.37 34.58
C THR A 157 20.61 -46.51 35.10
N THR A 158 21.03 -47.75 34.85
CA THR A 158 20.76 -48.88 35.75
C THR A 158 22.01 -49.74 35.76
N VAL A 159 22.43 -50.12 36.97
CA VAL A 159 23.48 -51.10 37.25
C VAL A 159 23.17 -52.43 36.58
#